data_AF-A0AAV6YCV2-F1
#
_entry.id   AF-A0AAV6YCV2-F1
#
_cell.length_a   1.000
_cell.length_b   1.000
_cell.length_c   1.000
_cell.angle_alpha   90.00
_cell.angle_beta   90.00
_cell.angle_gamma   90.00
#
_symmetry.space_group_name_H-M   'P 1'
#
loop_
_entity.id
_entity.type
_entity.pdbx_description
1 polymer ?
#
loop_
_entity_poly.entity_id
_entity_poly.type
_entity_poly.pdbx_seq_one_letter_code
_entity_poly.pdbx_strand_id
1 'polypeptide(L)'
;MDIKLDGVESSMVLIKQGAEARVFESTFVGRRSIVKERFSKKYRHPTLDSKLTLKRLNAEARCMTKARKLGVSTPALYAVDPLQHSLTFEFVEGPAVKDIFLDFGLNGIVEERLTDIATQIGNAIGKIHDGGLIHGDLTTSNMLVRNGTNQLVLIDFGLSFTSTLPEDKAVDLYVLERALLSMHSSCGNVMDKILAAYRKSSKQWCSTLNKLAQGDIAFLWDCSTQIHHKSEMKEIGAAVGACTIIDTYRFSYLIVN
;
A
#
# COMPACT_ATOMS: atom_id res chain seq x y z
N MET A 1 -4.85 -18.19 46.42
CA MET A 1 -4.63 -16.78 46.04
C MET A 1 -5.24 -16.60 44.67
N ASP A 2 -6.53 -16.27 44.66
CA ASP A 2 -7.30 -16.00 43.47
C ASP A 2 -6.92 -14.63 42.93
N ILE A 3 -6.16 -14.60 41.83
CA ILE A 3 -5.96 -13.39 41.06
C ILE A 3 -7.24 -13.18 40.26
N LYS A 4 -8.14 -12.34 40.81
CA LYS A 4 -9.25 -11.75 40.05
C LYS A 4 -8.63 -10.99 38.87
N LEU A 5 -8.82 -11.52 37.67
CA LEU A 5 -8.69 -10.76 36.44
C LEU A 5 -9.88 -9.81 36.41
N ASP A 6 -9.70 -8.63 37.00
CA ASP A 6 -10.67 -7.54 36.90
C ASP A 6 -10.86 -7.21 35.41
N GLY A 7 -12.06 -7.55 34.94
CA GLY A 7 -12.52 -7.26 33.59
C GLY A 7 -12.63 -5.75 33.41
N VAL A 8 -11.58 -5.15 32.88
CA VAL A 8 -11.74 -3.95 32.07
C VAL A 8 -12.27 -4.44 30.73
N GLU A 9 -13.59 -4.55 30.63
CA GLU A 9 -14.28 -4.70 29.35
C GLU A 9 -13.99 -3.42 28.57
N SER A 10 -12.85 -3.42 27.87
CA SER A 10 -12.41 -2.27 27.10
C SER A 10 -13.44 -2.01 26.02
N SER A 11 -14.15 -0.88 26.13
CA SER A 11 -15.16 -0.49 25.16
C SER A 11 -14.52 -0.45 23.77
N MET A 12 -15.01 -1.32 22.88
CA MET A 12 -14.59 -1.36 21.48
C MET A 12 -15.52 -0.49 20.66
N VAL A 13 -15.00 0.55 20.04
CA VAL A 13 -15.77 1.42 19.14
C VAL A 13 -15.43 1.04 17.70
N LEU A 14 -16.44 0.62 16.93
CA LEU A 14 -16.23 0.29 15.52
C LEU A 14 -15.86 1.55 14.74
N ILE A 15 -14.65 1.57 14.17
CA ILE A 15 -14.18 2.67 13.31
C ILE A 15 -14.57 2.39 11.86
N LYS A 16 -14.29 1.17 11.39
CA LYS A 16 -14.45 0.82 9.98
C LYS A 16 -14.77 -0.65 9.83
N GLN A 17 -15.63 -0.94 8.86
CA GLN A 17 -15.93 -2.30 8.43
C GLN A 17 -15.56 -2.47 6.95
N GLY A 18 -14.64 -3.38 6.66
CA GLY A 18 -14.28 -3.78 5.30
C GLY A 18 -14.95 -5.09 4.89
N ALA A 19 -14.52 -5.65 3.74
CA ALA A 19 -14.98 -6.96 3.29
C ALA A 19 -14.27 -8.13 4.03
N GLU A 20 -13.07 -7.89 4.55
CA GLU A 20 -12.23 -8.91 5.18
C GLU A 20 -12.14 -8.82 6.71
N ALA A 21 -12.32 -7.62 7.28
CA ALA A 21 -12.14 -7.37 8.70
C ALA A 21 -12.98 -6.18 9.22
N ARG A 22 -13.17 -6.16 10.54
CA ARG A 22 -13.66 -5.01 11.31
C ARG A 22 -12.47 -4.39 12.05
N VAL A 23 -12.47 -3.07 12.12
CA VAL A 23 -11.45 -2.29 12.81
C VAL A 23 -12.11 -1.52 13.94
N PHE A 24 -11.67 -1.77 15.16
CA PHE A 24 -12.18 -1.14 16.36
C PHE A 24 -11.12 -0.29 17.02
N GLU A 25 -11.50 0.86 17.57
CA GLU A 25 -10.71 1.57 18.57
C GLU A 25 -10.97 0.95 19.94
N SER A 26 -9.91 0.75 20.73
CA SER A 26 -9.99 0.16 22.06
C SER A 26 -8.82 0.64 22.93
N THR A 27 -8.80 0.25 24.19
CA THR A 27 -7.67 0.47 25.10
C THR A 27 -6.97 -0.87 25.39
N PHE A 28 -5.65 -0.90 25.22
CA PHE A 28 -4.79 -2.04 25.55
C PHE A 28 -3.80 -1.62 26.64
N VAL A 29 -3.94 -2.18 27.84
CA VAL A 29 -3.07 -1.89 29.00
C VAL A 29 -2.91 -0.37 29.24
N GLY A 30 -4.04 0.34 29.26
CA GLY A 30 -4.10 1.80 29.48
C GLY A 30 -3.65 2.67 28.29
N ARG A 31 -3.38 2.08 27.12
CA ARG A 31 -2.98 2.83 25.91
C ARG A 31 -4.04 2.69 24.81
N ARG A 32 -4.27 3.76 24.05
CA ARG A 32 -5.14 3.71 22.86
C ARG A 32 -4.58 2.69 21.85
N SER A 33 -5.48 1.92 21.26
CA SER A 33 -5.13 0.80 20.38
C SER A 33 -6.16 0.61 19.28
N ILE A 34 -5.75 -0.07 18.23
CA ILE A 34 -6.60 -0.53 17.14
C ILE A 34 -6.69 -2.05 17.18
N VAL A 35 -7.90 -2.60 17.24
CA VAL A 35 -8.16 -4.03 17.13
C VAL A 35 -8.70 -4.33 15.74
N LYS A 36 -7.97 -5.13 14.97
CA LYS A 36 -8.40 -5.60 13.65
C LYS A 36 -8.87 -7.04 13.77
N GLU A 37 -10.17 -7.27 13.66
CA GLU A 37 -10.83 -8.58 13.77
C GLU A 37 -11.20 -9.09 12.39
N ARG A 38 -10.73 -10.27 11.99
CA ARG A 38 -11.06 -10.87 10.69
C ARG A 38 -12.40 -11.60 10.73
N PHE A 39 -13.18 -11.45 9.66
CA PHE A 39 -14.43 -12.21 9.52
C PHE A 39 -14.18 -13.69 9.23
N SER A 40 -14.92 -14.56 9.91
CA SER A 40 -15.09 -15.93 9.44
C SER A 40 -15.93 -15.97 8.17
N LYS A 41 -15.50 -16.76 7.19
CA LYS A 41 -16.21 -16.91 5.91
C LYS A 41 -17.04 -18.20 5.95
N LYS A 42 -18.35 -18.07 6.20
CA LYS A 42 -19.30 -19.19 6.34
C LYS A 42 -19.38 -20.14 5.14
N TYR A 43 -18.92 -19.70 3.96
CA TYR A 43 -18.89 -20.55 2.77
C TYR A 43 -17.73 -21.57 2.76
N ARG A 44 -16.73 -21.41 3.64
CA ARG A 44 -15.60 -22.34 3.77
C ARG A 44 -15.91 -23.41 4.82
N HIS A 45 -15.42 -24.63 4.59
CA HIS A 45 -15.46 -25.68 5.61
C HIS A 45 -14.76 -25.19 6.90
N PRO A 46 -15.35 -25.34 8.10
CA PRO A 46 -14.85 -24.73 9.34
C PRO A 46 -13.36 -24.98 9.60
N THR A 47 -12.91 -26.23 9.47
CA THR A 47 -11.49 -26.59 9.65
C THR A 47 -10.55 -25.91 8.66
N LEU A 48 -10.99 -25.70 7.41
CA LEU A 48 -10.20 -24.99 6.41
C LEU A 48 -10.19 -23.48 6.68
N ASP A 49 -11.33 -22.91 7.06
CA ASP A 49 -11.44 -21.49 7.41
C ASP A 49 -10.52 -21.15 8.59
N SER A 50 -10.57 -21.93 9.69
CA SER A 50 -9.70 -21.70 10.85
C SER A 50 -8.22 -21.78 10.48
N LYS A 51 -7.81 -22.77 9.66
CA LYS A 51 -6.41 -22.89 9.19
C LYS A 51 -5.99 -21.71 8.32
N LEU A 52 -6.83 -21.29 7.38
CA LEU A 52 -6.54 -20.17 6.49
C LEU A 52 -6.49 -18.84 7.25
N THR A 53 -7.45 -18.61 8.13
CA THR A 53 -7.52 -17.40 8.96
C THR A 53 -6.32 -17.30 9.88
N LEU A 54 -5.92 -18.39 10.55
CA LEU A 54 -4.72 -18.42 11.37
C LEU A 54 -3.44 -18.15 10.54
N LYS A 55 -3.33 -18.75 9.34
CA LYS A 55 -2.20 -18.52 8.45
C LYS A 55 -2.09 -17.04 8.05
N ARG A 56 -3.23 -16.41 7.71
CA ARG A 56 -3.28 -14.98 7.33
C ARG A 56 -2.98 -14.07 8.53
N LEU A 57 -3.55 -14.36 9.70
CA LEU A 57 -3.27 -13.65 10.96
C LEU A 57 -1.78 -13.64 11.27
N ASN A 58 -1.15 -14.81 11.23
CA ASN A 58 0.29 -14.96 11.46
C ASN A 58 1.12 -14.32 10.35
N ALA A 59 0.67 -14.32 9.10
CA ALA A 59 1.38 -13.67 8.00
C ALA A 59 1.41 -12.14 8.19
N GLU A 60 0.27 -11.53 8.54
CA GLU A 60 0.14 -10.09 8.77
C GLU A 60 1.02 -9.63 9.94
N ALA A 61 0.93 -10.32 11.10
CA ALA A 61 1.76 -10.04 12.27
C ALA A 61 3.27 -10.13 11.96
N ARG A 62 3.69 -11.18 11.22
CA ARG A 62 5.10 -11.35 10.82
C ARG A 62 5.56 -10.29 9.83
N CYS A 63 4.75 -9.96 8.82
CA CYS A 63 5.10 -8.99 7.79
C CYS A 63 5.26 -7.58 8.39
N MET A 64 4.33 -7.16 9.25
CA MET A 64 4.44 -5.87 9.95
C MET A 64 5.69 -5.80 10.84
N THR A 65 5.95 -6.86 11.61
CA THR A 65 7.16 -6.94 12.45
C THR A 65 8.43 -6.91 11.59
N LYS A 66 8.43 -7.56 10.42
CA LYS A 66 9.54 -7.53 9.46
C LYS A 66 9.76 -6.13 8.90
N ALA A 67 8.70 -5.43 8.46
CA ALA A 67 8.79 -4.05 7.99
C ALA A 67 9.41 -3.12 9.05
N ARG A 68 8.98 -3.26 10.31
CA ARG A 68 9.57 -2.51 11.44
C ARG A 68 11.08 -2.77 11.58
N LYS A 69 11.51 -4.04 11.51
CA LYS A 69 12.93 -4.41 11.56
C LYS A 69 13.75 -3.86 10.39
N LEU A 70 13.12 -3.61 9.25
CA LEU A 70 13.74 -2.98 8.08
C LEU A 70 13.83 -1.44 8.20
N GLY A 71 13.46 -0.87 9.36
CA GLY A 71 13.52 0.57 9.61
C GLY A 71 12.41 1.36 8.93
N VAL A 72 11.25 0.71 8.69
CA VAL A 72 10.02 1.35 8.23
C VAL A 72 9.07 1.52 9.42
N SER A 73 8.54 2.73 9.58
CA SER A 73 7.58 3.01 10.66
C SER A 73 6.28 2.27 10.37
N THR A 74 5.82 1.51 11.35
CA THR A 74 4.57 0.73 11.33
C THR A 74 3.96 0.81 12.73
N PRO A 75 2.66 0.56 12.94
CA PRO A 75 2.10 0.45 14.29
C PRO A 75 2.80 -0.65 15.10
N ALA A 76 2.98 -0.46 16.41
CA ALA A 76 3.49 -1.53 17.25
C ALA A 76 2.42 -2.62 17.40
N LEU A 77 2.80 -3.89 17.20
CA LEU A 77 1.91 -5.02 17.47
C LEU A 77 1.89 -5.30 18.98
N TYR A 78 0.73 -5.09 19.60
CA TYR A 78 0.53 -5.30 21.03
C TYR A 78 0.10 -6.72 21.36
N ALA A 79 -0.79 -7.32 20.58
CA ALA A 79 -1.28 -8.67 20.82
C ALA A 79 -1.71 -9.37 19.53
N VAL A 80 -1.63 -10.71 19.54
CA VAL A 80 -2.17 -11.61 18.53
C VAL A 80 -3.13 -12.56 19.23
N ASP A 81 -4.40 -12.56 18.83
CA ASP A 81 -5.42 -13.46 19.37
C ASP A 81 -5.91 -14.44 18.28
N PRO A 82 -5.41 -15.69 18.28
CA PRO A 82 -5.85 -16.73 17.35
C PRO A 82 -7.31 -17.14 17.50
N LEU A 83 -7.90 -17.01 18.69
CA LEU A 83 -9.26 -17.45 18.99
C LEU A 83 -10.29 -16.46 18.45
N GLN A 84 -10.03 -15.16 18.68
CA GLN A 84 -10.86 -14.07 18.14
C GLN A 84 -10.46 -13.66 16.73
N HIS A 85 -9.44 -14.29 16.15
CA HIS A 85 -8.89 -13.95 14.83
C HIS A 85 -8.55 -12.47 14.70
N SER A 86 -7.96 -11.90 15.76
CA SER A 86 -7.71 -10.47 15.87
C SER A 86 -6.26 -10.11 16.15
N LEU A 87 -5.87 -8.92 15.70
CA LEU A 87 -4.58 -8.30 15.98
C LEU A 87 -4.82 -6.97 16.66
N THR A 88 -4.10 -6.71 17.75
CA THR A 88 -4.13 -5.44 18.47
C THR A 88 -2.88 -4.66 18.18
N PHE A 89 -3.03 -3.42 17.70
CA PHE A 89 -1.95 -2.53 17.30
C PHE A 89 -1.98 -1.23 18.09
N GLU A 90 -0.84 -0.54 18.11
CA GLU A 90 -0.74 0.87 18.47
C GLU A 90 -1.75 1.71 17.68
N PHE A 91 -2.46 2.60 18.38
CA PHE A 91 -3.20 3.67 17.73
C PHE A 91 -2.22 4.75 17.26
N VAL A 92 -2.15 4.97 15.94
CA VAL A 92 -1.28 6.00 15.35
C VAL A 92 -2.09 7.28 15.16
N GLU A 93 -1.77 8.30 15.95
CA GLU A 93 -2.39 9.62 15.81
C GLU A 93 -1.88 10.34 14.57
N GLY A 94 -2.77 10.57 13.61
CA GLY A 94 -2.47 11.35 12.41
C GLY A 94 -3.43 11.09 11.25
N PRO A 95 -3.50 12.00 10.27
CA PRO A 95 -4.34 11.83 9.08
C PRO A 95 -3.76 10.77 8.14
N ALA A 96 -4.63 10.15 7.33
CA ALA A 96 -4.19 9.33 6.22
C ALA A 96 -3.58 10.20 5.11
N VAL A 97 -2.58 9.66 4.39
CA VAL A 97 -2.00 10.32 3.22
C VAL A 97 -3.09 10.65 2.19
N LYS A 98 -4.10 9.78 2.08
CA LYS A 98 -5.26 10.03 1.23
C LYS A 98 -5.91 11.39 1.54
N ASP A 99 -6.20 11.65 2.80
CA ASP A 99 -6.93 12.85 3.21
C ASP A 99 -6.07 14.10 3.03
N ILE A 100 -4.76 13.98 3.26
CA ILE A 100 -3.78 15.05 2.99
C ILE A 100 -3.77 15.42 1.50
N PHE A 101 -3.76 14.43 0.61
CA PHE A 101 -3.71 14.69 -0.83
C PHE A 101 -5.03 15.24 -1.36
N LEU A 102 -6.17 14.81 -0.80
CA LEU A 102 -7.47 15.42 -1.11
C LEU A 102 -7.53 16.89 -0.68
N ASP A 103 -7.00 17.21 0.50
CA ASP A 103 -6.92 18.58 1.00
C ASP A 103 -6.09 19.49 0.07
N PHE A 104 -4.95 19.00 -0.44
CA PHE A 104 -4.17 19.74 -1.45
C PHE A 104 -4.93 20.00 -2.75
N GLY A 105 -5.79 19.07 -3.17
CA GLY A 105 -6.63 19.24 -4.34
C GLY A 105 -7.71 20.32 -4.17
N LEU A 106 -8.13 20.60 -2.93
CA LEU A 106 -9.18 21.58 -2.62
C LEU A 106 -8.63 22.96 -2.24
N ASN A 107 -7.55 22.98 -1.46
CA ASN A 107 -7.02 24.19 -0.82
C ASN A 107 -5.69 24.69 -1.42
N GLY A 108 -5.15 23.97 -2.42
CA GLY A 108 -3.89 24.28 -3.07
C GLY A 108 -2.73 23.40 -2.57
N ILE A 109 -1.77 23.16 -3.46
CA ILE A 109 -0.64 22.25 -3.20
C ILE A 109 0.43 22.96 -2.37
N VAL A 110 0.77 22.38 -1.23
CA VAL A 110 1.97 22.74 -0.47
C VAL A 110 3.12 21.86 -0.94
N GLU A 111 3.88 22.35 -1.92
CA GLU A 111 4.89 21.59 -2.66
C GLU A 111 5.98 20.97 -1.77
N GLU A 112 6.40 21.66 -0.72
CA GLU A 112 7.36 21.16 0.26
C GLU A 112 6.82 19.93 1.00
N ARG A 113 5.60 20.02 1.53
CA ARG A 113 4.95 18.93 2.26
C ARG A 113 4.63 17.74 1.35
N LEU A 114 4.21 18.01 0.12
CA LEU A 114 4.00 16.99 -0.91
C LEU A 114 5.30 16.22 -1.20
N THR A 115 6.40 16.96 -1.38
CA THR A 115 7.73 16.39 -1.68
C THR A 115 8.27 15.59 -0.50
N ASP A 116 8.07 16.06 0.72
CA ASP A 116 8.46 15.33 1.93
C ASP A 116 7.71 14.00 2.03
N ILE A 117 6.38 14.01 1.95
CA ILE A 117 5.56 12.79 2.01
C ILE A 117 5.95 11.82 0.88
N ALA A 118 6.07 12.30 -0.35
CA ALA A 118 6.49 11.48 -1.50
C ALA A 118 7.88 10.84 -1.26
N THR A 119 8.82 11.59 -0.69
CA THR A 119 10.16 11.10 -0.36
C THR A 119 10.10 10.01 0.71
N GLN A 120 9.32 10.23 1.77
CA GLN A 120 9.12 9.23 2.82
C GLN A 120 8.48 7.95 2.27
N ILE A 121 7.51 8.06 1.36
CA ILE A 121 6.85 6.90 0.71
C ILE A 121 7.87 6.11 -0.11
N GLY A 122 8.60 6.76 -1.01
CA GLY A 122 9.61 6.09 -1.84
C GLY A 122 10.70 5.40 -1.01
N ASN A 123 11.15 6.04 0.08
CA ASN A 123 12.12 5.46 1.01
C ASN A 123 11.55 4.25 1.77
N ALA A 124 10.31 4.33 2.25
CA ALA A 124 9.66 3.23 2.96
C ALA A 124 9.48 2.00 2.05
N ILE A 125 9.01 2.22 0.81
CA ILE A 125 8.83 1.15 -0.18
C ILE A 125 10.18 0.54 -0.57
N GLY A 126 11.20 1.39 -0.78
CA GLY A 126 12.56 0.93 -1.08
C GLY A 126 13.11 -0.02 -0.03
N LYS A 127 12.93 0.32 1.26
CA LYS A 127 13.35 -0.51 2.40
C LYS A 127 12.62 -1.86 2.47
N ILE A 128 11.28 -1.88 2.32
CA ILE A 128 10.54 -3.15 2.36
C ILE A 128 10.90 -4.06 1.18
N HIS A 129 11.02 -3.49 -0.03
CA HIS A 129 11.38 -4.24 -1.24
C HIS A 129 12.79 -4.81 -1.16
N ASP A 130 13.78 -4.05 -0.71
CA ASP A 130 15.15 -4.53 -0.50
C ASP A 130 15.22 -5.60 0.61
N GLY A 131 14.34 -5.50 1.61
CA GLY A 131 14.16 -6.52 2.63
C GLY A 131 13.38 -7.76 2.18
N GLY A 132 13.01 -7.86 0.90
CA GLY A 132 12.22 -8.97 0.34
C GLY A 132 10.83 -9.07 0.96
N LEU A 133 10.18 -7.93 1.16
CA LEU A 133 8.81 -7.81 1.66
C LEU A 133 8.01 -6.97 0.65
N ILE A 134 6.90 -7.54 0.19
CA ILE A 134 5.92 -6.89 -0.68
C ILE A 134 4.72 -6.54 0.17
N HIS A 135 4.23 -5.33 0.06
CA HIS A 135 3.06 -4.89 0.83
C HIS A 135 1.77 -5.51 0.27
N GLY A 136 1.62 -5.52 -1.06
CA GLY A 136 0.50 -6.14 -1.78
C GLY A 136 -0.80 -5.33 -1.78
N ASP A 137 -0.78 -4.13 -1.20
CA ASP A 137 -1.93 -3.20 -1.16
C ASP A 137 -1.45 -1.76 -0.88
N LEU A 138 -0.46 -1.28 -1.64
CA LEU A 138 0.07 0.08 -1.49
C LEU A 138 -0.95 1.10 -1.98
N THR A 139 -1.75 1.63 -1.07
CA THR A 139 -2.66 2.75 -1.32
C THR A 139 -2.39 3.88 -0.33
N THR A 140 -2.74 5.10 -0.70
CA THR A 140 -2.64 6.28 0.19
C THR A 140 -3.52 6.18 1.44
N SER A 141 -4.51 5.28 1.45
CA SER A 141 -5.35 4.99 2.62
C SER A 141 -4.66 4.05 3.62
N ASN A 142 -3.65 3.30 3.17
CA ASN A 142 -2.83 2.41 4.00
C ASN A 142 -1.54 3.09 4.48
N MET A 143 -1.54 4.43 4.50
CA MET A 143 -0.42 5.26 4.91
C MET A 143 -0.93 6.38 5.81
N LEU A 144 -0.31 6.56 6.97
CA LEU A 144 -0.63 7.63 7.91
C LEU A 144 0.57 8.58 8.06
N VAL A 145 0.33 9.84 8.38
CA VAL A 145 1.38 10.79 8.78
C VAL A 145 1.22 11.09 10.26
N ARG A 146 2.17 10.64 11.09
CA ARG A 146 2.10 10.78 12.54
C ARG A 146 2.17 12.25 12.95
N ASN A 147 1.21 12.68 13.78
CA ASN A 147 1.19 14.02 14.36
C ASN A 147 2.47 14.31 15.17
N GLY A 148 2.92 15.56 15.14
CA GLY A 148 4.10 16.04 15.87
C GLY A 148 5.46 15.65 15.28
N THR A 149 5.55 14.54 14.54
CA THR A 149 6.80 14.08 13.91
C THR A 149 6.79 14.14 12.39
N ASN A 150 5.60 14.27 11.78
CA ASN A 150 5.39 14.16 10.33
C ASN A 150 5.94 12.86 9.72
N GLN A 151 6.13 11.82 10.53
CA GLN A 151 6.68 10.56 10.06
C GLN A 151 5.61 9.74 9.35
N LEU A 152 5.92 9.26 8.14
CA LEU A 152 5.10 8.29 7.42
C LEU A 152 5.08 6.94 8.16
N VAL A 153 3.88 6.42 8.38
CA VAL A 153 3.63 5.11 8.97
C VAL A 153 2.86 4.25 7.98
N LEU A 154 3.42 3.11 7.59
CA LEU A 154 2.73 2.12 6.76
C LEU A 154 1.82 1.26 7.65
N ILE A 155 0.60 1.04 7.21
CA ILE A 155 -0.40 0.22 7.91
C ILE A 155 -0.95 -0.85 6.97
N ASP A 156 -1.66 -1.83 7.55
CA ASP A 156 -2.32 -2.93 6.83
C ASP A 156 -1.40 -3.83 5.99
N PHE A 157 -0.75 -4.78 6.65
CA PHE A 157 0.03 -5.84 5.98
C PHE A 157 -0.81 -7.10 5.70
N GLY A 158 -2.13 -6.94 5.53
CA GLY A 158 -3.07 -8.06 5.43
C GLY A 158 -2.96 -8.89 4.14
N LEU A 159 -2.38 -8.31 3.09
CA LEU A 159 -2.08 -8.96 1.80
C LEU A 159 -0.58 -9.12 1.56
N SER A 160 0.26 -8.76 2.54
CA SER A 160 1.70 -8.77 2.38
C SER A 160 2.29 -10.16 2.36
N PHE A 161 3.39 -10.29 1.62
CA PHE A 161 4.12 -11.54 1.50
C PHE A 161 5.61 -11.29 1.25
N THR A 162 6.42 -12.31 1.48
CA THR A 162 7.86 -12.24 1.23
C THR A 162 8.16 -12.66 -0.19
N SER A 163 8.77 -11.77 -0.97
CA SER A 163 9.28 -12.07 -2.31
C SER A 163 10.49 -11.22 -2.61
N THR A 164 11.41 -11.78 -3.39
CA THR A 164 12.59 -11.07 -3.93
C THR A 164 12.44 -10.80 -5.43
N LEU A 165 11.34 -11.24 -6.04
CA LEU A 165 11.11 -11.12 -7.48
C LEU A 165 10.89 -9.64 -7.85
N PRO A 166 11.58 -9.11 -8.88
CA PRO A 166 11.33 -7.76 -9.37
C PRO A 166 9.90 -7.54 -9.88
N GLU A 167 9.24 -8.59 -10.36
CA GLU A 167 7.85 -8.56 -10.84
C GLU A 167 6.88 -8.20 -9.72
N ASP A 168 6.97 -8.84 -8.55
CA ASP A 168 6.08 -8.56 -7.43
C ASP A 168 6.26 -7.13 -6.90
N LYS A 169 7.51 -6.63 -6.92
CA LYS A 169 7.84 -5.25 -6.54
C LYS A 169 7.27 -4.24 -7.53
N ALA A 170 7.30 -4.58 -8.82
CA ALA A 170 6.72 -3.75 -9.87
C ALA A 170 5.20 -3.69 -9.73
N VAL A 171 4.54 -4.82 -9.42
CA VAL A 171 3.10 -4.85 -9.14
C VAL A 171 2.74 -3.96 -7.95
N ASP A 172 3.54 -3.96 -6.87
CA ASP A 172 3.27 -3.10 -5.71
C ASP A 172 3.35 -1.60 -6.07
N LEU A 173 4.37 -1.19 -6.86
CA LEU A 173 4.50 0.19 -7.35
C LEU A 173 3.39 0.56 -8.33
N TYR A 174 2.97 -0.37 -9.19
CA TYR A 174 1.87 -0.18 -10.12
C TYR A 174 0.54 0.05 -9.38
N VAL A 175 0.25 -0.73 -8.33
CA VAL A 175 -0.94 -0.53 -7.50
C VAL A 175 -0.95 0.87 -6.89
N LEU A 176 0.20 1.35 -6.39
CA LEU A 176 0.33 2.70 -5.86
C LEU A 176 0.09 3.77 -6.93
N GLU A 177 0.66 3.60 -8.12
CA GLU A 177 0.44 4.52 -9.24
C GLU A 177 -1.04 4.63 -9.61
N ARG A 178 -1.72 3.49 -9.75
CA ARG A 178 -3.16 3.44 -10.03
C ARG A 178 -3.98 4.08 -8.92
N ALA A 179 -3.62 3.86 -7.66
CA ALA A 179 -4.27 4.47 -6.52
C ALA A 179 -4.13 6.01 -6.57
N LEU A 180 -2.95 6.53 -6.88
CA LEU A 180 -2.70 7.97 -7.01
C LEU A 180 -3.46 8.60 -8.19
N LEU A 181 -3.44 7.95 -9.36
CA LEU A 181 -4.19 8.41 -10.54
C LEU A 181 -5.71 8.45 -10.29
N SER A 182 -6.22 7.50 -9.51
CA SER A 182 -7.67 7.43 -9.19
C SER A 182 -8.16 8.56 -8.27
N MET A 183 -7.27 9.21 -7.52
CA MET A 183 -7.61 10.27 -6.58
C MET A 183 -7.78 11.67 -7.22
N HIS A 184 -7.95 11.70 -8.53
CA HIS A 184 -8.03 12.87 -9.42
C HIS A 184 -6.69 13.62 -9.58
N SER A 185 -6.48 14.12 -10.79
CA SER A 185 -5.27 14.72 -11.38
C SER A 185 -4.69 15.95 -10.65
N SER A 186 -5.21 16.31 -9.49
CA SER A 186 -4.86 17.51 -8.73
C SER A 186 -3.51 17.41 -8.01
N CYS A 187 -2.94 16.20 -7.88
CA CYS A 187 -1.69 15.98 -7.14
C CYS A 187 -0.42 16.06 -7.99
N GLY A 188 -0.49 16.40 -9.28
CA GLY A 188 0.69 16.63 -10.12
C GLY A 188 1.66 15.43 -10.19
N ASN A 189 2.97 15.70 -10.12
CA ASN A 189 4.07 14.75 -10.31
C ASN A 189 4.46 13.94 -9.05
N VAL A 190 3.50 13.64 -8.16
CA VAL A 190 3.78 12.89 -6.91
C VAL A 190 4.42 11.54 -7.18
N MET A 191 3.93 10.81 -8.18
CA MET A 191 4.49 9.50 -8.52
C MET A 191 5.95 9.62 -8.94
N ASP A 192 6.31 10.64 -9.73
CA ASP A 192 7.71 10.88 -10.13
C ASP A 192 8.62 11.15 -8.93
N LYS A 193 8.13 11.93 -7.95
CA LYS A 193 8.85 12.19 -6.70
C LYS A 193 9.03 10.93 -5.87
N ILE A 194 7.99 10.10 -5.75
CA ILE A 194 8.05 8.80 -5.07
C ILE A 194 9.08 7.90 -5.75
N LEU A 195 9.02 7.77 -7.08
CA LEU A 195 9.96 6.96 -7.84
C LEU A 195 11.39 7.50 -7.77
N ALA A 196 11.58 8.82 -7.74
CA ALA A 196 12.90 9.42 -7.54
C ALA A 196 13.50 9.06 -6.17
N ALA A 197 12.69 9.09 -5.10
CA ALA A 197 13.14 8.64 -3.78
C ALA A 197 13.36 7.12 -3.73
N TYR A 198 12.49 6.32 -4.36
CA TYR A 198 12.65 4.86 -4.47
C TYR A 198 13.97 4.48 -5.16
N ARG A 199 14.32 5.16 -6.26
CA ARG A 199 15.62 4.97 -6.97
C ARG A 199 16.83 5.24 -6.07
N LYS A 200 16.72 6.20 -5.15
CA LYS A 200 17.79 6.52 -4.19
C LYS A 200 17.84 5.51 -3.04
N SER A 201 16.70 4.97 -2.63
CA SER A 201 16.60 4.10 -1.46
C SER A 201 16.82 2.61 -1.73
N SER A 202 16.36 2.09 -2.87
CA SER A 202 16.43 0.65 -3.18
C SER A 202 17.69 0.31 -3.96
N LYS A 203 18.39 -0.75 -3.60
CA LYS A 203 19.53 -1.30 -4.37
C LYS A 203 19.09 -2.01 -5.65
N GLN A 204 17.83 -2.44 -5.72
CA GLN A 204 17.27 -3.21 -6.84
C GLN A 204 16.30 -2.39 -7.72
N TRP A 205 16.34 -1.07 -7.58
CA TRP A 205 15.42 -0.16 -8.26
C TRP A 205 15.40 -0.39 -9.78
N CYS A 206 16.55 -0.57 -10.43
CA CYS A 206 16.65 -0.70 -11.88
C CYS A 206 15.87 -1.93 -12.38
N SER A 207 16.10 -3.10 -11.77
CA SER A 207 15.36 -4.32 -12.12
C SER A 207 13.85 -4.19 -11.90
N THR A 208 13.44 -3.50 -10.83
CA THR A 208 12.03 -3.29 -10.50
C THR A 208 11.36 -2.37 -11.52
N LEU A 209 11.98 -1.23 -11.84
CA LEU A 209 11.41 -0.26 -12.77
C LEU A 209 11.39 -0.76 -14.22
N ASN A 210 12.36 -1.58 -14.61
CA ASN A 210 12.31 -2.26 -15.91
C ASN A 210 11.09 -3.17 -16.02
N LYS A 211 10.70 -3.86 -14.93
CA LYS A 211 9.49 -4.69 -14.89
C LYS A 211 8.21 -3.85 -14.85
N LEU A 212 8.22 -2.74 -14.12
CA LEU A 212 7.11 -1.78 -14.12
C LEU A 212 6.82 -1.28 -15.53
N ALA A 213 7.85 -0.82 -16.25
CA ALA A 213 7.71 -0.35 -17.63
C ALA A 213 7.23 -1.45 -18.60
N GLN A 214 7.69 -2.70 -18.43
CA GLN A 214 7.18 -3.83 -19.23
C GLN A 214 5.69 -4.09 -18.98
N GLY A 215 5.24 -4.00 -17.73
CA GLY A 215 3.83 -4.14 -17.36
C GLY A 215 2.95 -3.04 -17.97
N ASP A 216 3.41 -1.79 -17.93
CA ASP A 216 2.71 -0.66 -18.56
C ASP A 216 2.55 -0.86 -20.07
N ILE A 217 3.61 -1.32 -20.74
CA ILE A 217 3.59 -1.61 -22.18
C ILE A 217 2.61 -2.75 -22.47
N ALA A 218 2.67 -3.85 -21.72
CA ALA A 218 1.77 -4.99 -21.92
C ALA A 218 0.30 -4.59 -21.74
N PHE A 219 -0.01 -3.74 -20.75
CA PHE A 219 -1.37 -3.26 -20.51
C PHE A 219 -1.86 -2.30 -21.61
N LEU A 220 -0.99 -1.39 -22.08
CA LEU A 220 -1.31 -0.50 -23.21
C LEU A 220 -1.56 -1.31 -24.48
N TRP A 221 -0.77 -2.34 -24.74
CA TRP A 221 -1.02 -3.27 -25.84
C TRP A 221 -2.36 -3.98 -25.67
N ASP A 222 -2.67 -4.51 -24.50
CA ASP A 222 -3.94 -5.22 -24.24
C ASP A 222 -5.17 -4.30 -24.43
N CYS A 223 -5.08 -3.04 -23.96
CA CYS A 223 -6.09 -2.00 -24.23
C CYS A 223 -6.18 -1.66 -25.73
N SER A 224 -5.06 -1.54 -26.46
CA SER A 224 -5.08 -1.33 -27.91
C SER A 224 -5.72 -2.51 -28.64
N THR A 225 -5.48 -3.76 -28.20
CA THR A 225 -6.15 -4.94 -28.77
C THR A 225 -7.65 -4.97 -28.48
N GLN A 226 -8.09 -4.49 -27.31
CA GLN A 226 -9.51 -4.31 -27.01
C GLN A 226 -10.16 -3.18 -27.82
N ILE A 227 -9.41 -2.11 -28.12
CA ILE A 227 -9.86 -1.04 -29.01
C ILE A 227 -9.92 -1.52 -30.47
N HIS A 228 -9.00 -2.39 -30.91
CA HIS A 228 -8.99 -2.97 -32.27
C HIS A 228 -10.18 -3.89 -32.59
N HIS A 229 -11.08 -4.19 -31.65
CA HIS A 229 -12.38 -4.78 -31.96
C HIS A 229 -13.45 -3.75 -32.38
N LYS A 230 -13.11 -2.45 -32.37
CA LYS A 230 -13.88 -1.35 -32.97
C LYS A 230 -12.94 -0.47 -33.81
N SER A 231 -13.18 -0.46 -35.11
CA SER A 231 -12.57 0.38 -36.17
C SER A 231 -11.17 -0.01 -36.67
N GLU A 232 -11.15 -0.35 -37.96
CA GLU A 232 -10.01 -0.40 -38.86
C GLU A 232 -9.22 0.92 -38.85
N MET A 233 -7.89 0.85 -38.89
CA MET A 233 -7.06 1.66 -39.81
C MET A 233 -5.64 1.07 -39.90
N LYS A 234 -5.16 1.02 -41.14
CA LYS A 234 -3.84 0.60 -41.61
C LYS A 234 -2.74 1.57 -41.20
N GLU A 235 -1.51 1.07 -41.26
CA GLU A 235 -0.23 1.81 -41.33
C GLU A 235 0.25 2.53 -40.07
N ILE A 236 0.95 1.81 -39.18
CA ILE A 236 2.26 2.24 -38.62
C ILE A 236 3.13 0.98 -38.41
N GLY A 237 3.54 0.38 -39.52
CA GLY A 237 4.65 -0.58 -39.54
C GLY A 237 5.91 0.16 -39.98
N ALA A 238 6.99 0.00 -39.23
CA ALA A 238 8.35 0.54 -39.47
C ALA A 238 8.62 1.96 -38.93
N ALA A 239 9.06 2.04 -37.66
CA ALA A 239 10.27 2.77 -37.25
C ALA A 239 10.37 2.87 -35.72
N VAL A 240 10.89 1.85 -35.03
CA VAL A 240 11.53 2.06 -33.72
C VAL A 240 12.73 1.12 -33.58
N GLY A 241 13.79 1.42 -34.31
CA GLY A 241 15.14 0.98 -33.99
C GLY A 241 15.78 2.00 -33.05
N ALA A 242 16.20 1.55 -31.88
CA ALA A 242 17.19 2.16 -30.99
C ALA A 242 17.26 3.70 -30.91
N CYS A 243 16.46 4.32 -30.04
CA CYS A 243 16.87 5.49 -29.25
C CYS A 243 15.86 5.78 -28.12
N THR A 244 16.35 5.89 -26.87
CA THR A 244 15.72 6.56 -25.69
C THR A 244 14.24 6.26 -25.38
N ILE A 245 14.00 5.25 -24.52
CA ILE A 245 12.69 4.84 -23.97
C ILE A 245 12.13 5.81 -22.88
N ILE A 246 12.72 6.99 -22.70
CA ILE A 246 12.27 7.93 -21.64
C ILE A 246 11.25 8.97 -22.16
N ASP A 247 11.19 9.24 -23.46
CA ASP A 247 10.35 10.33 -24.00
C ASP A 247 8.95 9.90 -24.49
N THR A 248 8.60 8.62 -24.43
CA THR A 248 7.29 8.15 -24.93
C THR A 248 6.13 8.40 -23.95
N TYR A 249 6.41 8.65 -22.66
CA TYR A 249 5.38 8.95 -21.66
C TYR A 249 4.66 10.30 -21.89
N ARG A 250 5.16 11.15 -22.79
CA ARG A 250 4.54 12.46 -23.08
C ARG A 250 3.53 12.44 -24.22
N PHE A 251 3.52 11.41 -25.07
CA PHE A 251 2.66 11.37 -26.25
C PHE A 251 1.24 10.86 -25.99
N SER A 252 1.05 10.00 -24.98
CA SER A 252 -0.27 9.44 -24.66
C SER A 252 -1.20 10.42 -23.94
N TYR A 253 -0.69 11.51 -23.37
CA TYR A 253 -1.49 12.55 -22.71
C TYR A 253 -2.18 13.52 -23.69
N LEU A 254 -1.84 13.47 -25.00
CA LEU A 254 -2.40 14.35 -26.02
C LEU A 254 -3.54 13.73 -26.85
N ILE A 255 -3.88 12.45 -26.66
CA ILE A 255 -4.85 11.74 -27.51
C ILE A 255 -6.21 11.52 -26.81
N VAL A 256 -6.37 11.92 -25.54
CA VAL A 256 -7.63 11.76 -24.79
C VAL A 256 -8.12 13.07 -24.13
N ASN A 257 -7.91 14.21 -24.80
CA ASN A 257 -8.71 15.43 -24.58
C ASN A 257 -9.11 16.02 -25.92
#